data_AF-A0A2G0V9S8-F1
#
_entry.id   AF-A0A2G0V9S8-F1
#
_cell.length_a   1.000
_cell.length_b   1.000
_cell.length_c   1.000
_cell.angle_alpha   90.00
_cell.angle_beta   90.00
_cell.angle_gamma   90.00
#
_symmetry.space_group_name_H-M   'P 1'
#
loop_
_entity.id
_entity.type
_entity.pdbx_description
1 polymer ?
#
loop_
_entity_poly.entity_id
_entity_poly.type
_entity_poly.pdbx_seq_one_letter_code
_entity_poly.pdbx_strand_id
1 'polypeptide(L)' 'MNDNQAREAREALIVVLSTAASMGIDIDLLCHLSAEELMSGDIREDIRPFASGAIYQIATCMNYVTDPS' A
#
# COMPACT_ATOMS: atom_id res chain seq x y z
N MET A 1 9.20 11.94 -9.74
CA MET A 1 8.15 11.14 -10.42
C MET A 1 7.32 12.08 -11.25
N ASN A 2 7.03 11.72 -12.50
CA ASN A 2 5.99 12.44 -13.24
C ASN A 2 4.61 11.91 -12.82
N ASP A 3 3.56 12.67 -13.12
CA ASP A 3 2.20 12.34 -12.67
C ASP A 3 1.69 11.00 -13.21
N ASN A 4 2.17 10.58 -14.40
CA ASN A 4 1.82 9.29 -14.98
C ASN A 4 2.39 8.11 -14.17
N GLN A 5 3.65 8.16 -13.78
CA GLN A 5 4.28 7.10 -12.97
C GLN A 5 3.63 6.98 -11.60
N ALA A 6 3.22 8.10 -11.00
CA ALA A 6 2.51 8.09 -9.72
C ALA A 6 1.14 7.43 -9.83
N ARG A 7 0.41 7.72 -10.91
CA ARG A 7 -0.89 7.11 -11.20
C ARG A 7 -0.74 5.60 -11.49
N GLU A 8 0.22 5.21 -12.32
CA GLU A 8 0.47 3.81 -12.65
C GLU A 8 0.83 2.98 -11.40
N ALA A 9 1.70 3.51 -10.53
CA ALA A 9 2.07 2.84 -9.29
C ALA A 9 0.86 2.62 -8.37
N ARG A 10 -0.03 3.61 -8.32
CA ARG A 10 -1.27 3.54 -7.54
C ARG A 10 -2.24 2.50 -8.11
N GLU A 11 -2.48 2.53 -9.42
CA GLU A 11 -3.33 1.55 -10.11
C GLU A 11 -2.80 0.13 -9.90
N ALA A 12 -1.47 -0.05 -10.00
CA ALA A 12 -0.83 -1.34 -9.73
C ALA A 12 -1.05 -1.82 -8.29
N LEU A 13 -0.92 -0.94 -7.29
CA LEU A 13 -1.17 -1.29 -5.90
C LEU A 13 -2.62 -1.69 -5.65
N ILE A 14 -3.59 -0.97 -6.24
CA ILE A 14 -5.01 -1.32 -6.16
C ILE A 14 -5.27 -2.72 -6.75
N VAL A 15 -4.66 -3.05 -7.88
CA VAL A 15 -4.78 -4.39 -8.50
C VAL A 15 -4.20 -5.47 -7.59
N VAL A 16 -3.05 -5.23 -6.96
CA VAL A 16 -2.44 -6.17 -6.01
C VAL A 16 -3.36 -6.43 -4.82
N LEU A 17 -3.87 -5.37 -4.19
CA LEU A 17 -4.78 -5.50 -3.04
C LEU A 17 -6.11 -6.17 -3.44
N SER A 18 -6.68 -5.82 -4.59
CA SER A 18 -7.88 -6.47 -5.13
C SER A 18 -7.65 -7.96 -5.40
N THR A 19 -6.48 -8.31 -5.93
CA THR A 19 -6.11 -9.70 -6.19
C THR A 19 -6.00 -10.48 -4.88
N ALA A 20 -5.33 -9.92 -3.87
CA ALA A 20 -5.24 -10.51 -2.54
C ALA A 20 -6.64 -10.72 -1.93
N ALA A 21 -7.54 -9.73 -2.06
CA ALA A 21 -8.92 -9.82 -1.56
C ALA A 21 -9.68 -10.96 -2.26
N SER A 22 -9.51 -11.09 -3.58
CA SER A 22 -10.13 -12.17 -4.37
C SER A 22 -9.67 -13.57 -3.96
N MET A 23 -8.48 -13.67 -3.35
CA MET A 23 -7.93 -14.91 -2.79
C MET A 23 -8.38 -15.17 -1.35
N GLY A 24 -9.24 -14.32 -0.77
CA GLY A 24 -9.71 -14.44 0.61
C GLY A 24 -8.72 -13.94 1.65
N ILE A 25 -7.72 -13.14 1.26
CA ILE A 25 -6.79 -12.49 2.19
C ILE A 25 -7.49 -11.31 2.85
N ASP A 26 -7.36 -11.21 4.18
CA ASP A 26 -7.81 -10.06 4.96
C ASP A 26 -6.93 -8.84 4.62
N ILE A 27 -7.50 -7.90 3.86
CA ILE A 27 -6.77 -6.73 3.37
C ILE A 27 -6.51 -5.73 4.49
N ASP A 28 -7.42 -5.58 5.44
CA ASP A 28 -7.21 -4.68 6.58
C ASP A 28 -6.00 -5.15 7.39
N LEU A 29 -5.92 -6.45 7.68
CA LEU A 29 -4.77 -7.03 8.36
C LEU A 29 -3.49 -6.95 7.51
N LEU A 30 -3.55 -7.26 6.21
CA LEU A 30 -2.39 -7.19 5.31
C LEU A 30 -1.81 -5.77 5.25
N CYS A 31 -2.66 -4.76 5.09
CA CYS A 31 -2.25 -3.36 5.04
C CYS A 31 -1.71 -2.87 6.39
N HIS A 32 -2.30 -3.31 7.50
CA HIS A 32 -1.81 -3.01 8.84
C HIS A 32 -0.40 -3.56 9.05
N LEU A 33 -0.17 -4.85 8.77
CA LEU A 33 1.15 -5.48 8.90
C LEU A 33 2.19 -4.83 7.99
N SER A 34 1.80 -4.50 6.75
CA SER A 34 2.69 -3.79 5.81
C SER A 34 3.10 -2.41 6.34
N ALA A 35 2.20 -1.69 7.01
CA ALA A 35 2.51 -0.42 7.63
C ALA A 35 3.43 -0.58 8.85
N GLU A 36 3.23 -1.61 9.68
CA GLU A 36 4.12 -1.93 10.79
C GLU A 36 5.54 -2.26 10.32
N GLU A 37 5.69 -3.05 9.26
CA GLU A 37 6.99 -3.33 8.65
C GLU A 37 7.69 -2.06 8.19
N LEU A 38 6.96 -1.12 7.58
CA LEU A 38 7.49 0.18 7.16
C LEU A 38 7.84 1.12 8.34
N MET A 39 7.21 0.93 9.50
CA MET A 39 7.54 1.67 10.72
C MET A 39 8.67 1.00 11.52
N SER A 40 8.99 -0.25 11.21
CA SER A 40 10.02 -1.01 11.92
C SER A 40 11.42 -0.40 11.72
N GLY A 41 12.31 -0.69 12.67
CA GLY A 41 13.71 -0.28 12.60
C GLY A 41 14.49 -0.95 11.47
N ASP A 42 13.97 -2.04 10.90
CA ASP A 42 14.66 -2.96 10.00
C ASP A 42 14.59 -2.56 8.53
N ILE A 43 13.88 -1.48 8.19
CA ILE A 43 13.90 -0.95 6.83
C ILE A 43 15.25 -0.31 6.51
N ARG A 44 15.66 -0.42 5.24
CA ARG A 44 16.92 0.18 4.79
C ARG A 44 16.87 1.70 4.98
N GLU A 45 17.98 2.28 5.45
CA GLU A 45 18.10 3.72 5.73
C GLU A 45 17.83 4.60 4.49
N ASP A 46 18.11 4.10 3.28
CA ASP A 46 17.81 4.79 2.02
C ASP A 46 16.31 4.86 1.71
N ILE A 47 15.51 3.94 2.26
CA ILE A 47 14.06 3.87 2.08
C ILE A 47 13.31 4.63 3.19
N ARG A 48 13.91 4.76 4.39
CA ARG A 48 13.28 5.38 5.57
C ARG A 48 12.56 6.71 5.29
N PRO A 49 13.11 7.65 4.49
CA PRO A 49 12.43 8.90 4.18
C PRO A 49 11.09 8.74 3.43
N PHE A 50 10.87 7.61 2.75
CA PHE A 50 9.68 7.33 1.96
C PHE A 50 8.60 6.56 2.74
N ALA A 51 8.92 6.05 3.94
CA ALA A 51 8.04 5.17 4.70
C ALA A 51 6.66 5.78 4.96
N SER A 52 6.61 7.02 5.46
CA SER A 52 5.33 7.71 5.71
C SER A 52 4.49 7.90 4.45
N GLY A 53 5.14 8.17 3.31
CA GLY A 53 4.46 8.29 2.02
C GLY A 53 3.90 6.94 1.54
N ALA A 54 4.67 5.87 1.71
CA ALA A 54 4.23 4.52 1.37
C ALA A 54 3.05 4.07 2.24
N ILE A 55 3.08 4.31 3.55
CA ILE A 55 1.98 4.03 4.47
C ILE A 55 0.70 4.78 4.04
N TYR A 56 0.82 6.07 3.69
CA TYR A 56 -0.30 6.84 3.18
C TYR A 56 -0.90 6.25 1.89
N GLN A 57 -0.05 5.82 0.95
CA GLN A 57 -0.50 5.20 -0.30
C GLN A 57 -1.18 3.84 -0.05
N ILE A 58 -0.67 3.03 0.87
CA ILE A 58 -1.29 1.77 1.29
C ILE A 58 -2.70 2.02 1.82
N ALA A 59 -2.84 2.92 2.81
CA ALA A 59 -4.14 3.25 3.40
C ALA A 59 -5.12 3.82 2.36
N THR A 60 -4.63 4.69 1.47
CA THR A 60 -5.46 5.27 0.41
C THR A 60 -5.93 4.20 -0.57
N CYS A 61 -5.05 3.30 -1.02
CA CYS A 61 -5.40 2.25 -1.98
C CYS A 61 -6.30 1.18 -1.37
N MET A 62 -6.12 0.86 -0.08
CA MET A 62 -6.99 -0.06 0.66
C MET A 62 -8.46 0.36 0.60
N ASN A 63 -8.74 1.67 0.77
CA ASN A 63 -10.11 2.18 0.71
C ASN A 63 -10.79 1.94 -0.65
N TYR A 64 -10.04 1.85 -1.76
CA TYR A 64 -10.61 1.51 -3.08
C TYR A 64 -11.01 0.03 -3.20
N VAL A 65 -10.53 -0.82 -2.29
CA VAL A 65 -10.80 -2.27 -2.30
C VAL A 65 -11.88 -2.62 -1.27
N THR A 66 -11.85 -2.00 -0.09
CA THR A 66 -12.76 -2.31 1.02
C THR A 66 -14.09 -1.54 0.95
N ASP A 67 -14.10 -0.35 0.31
CA ASP A 67 -15.32 0.46 0.12
C ASP A 67 -15.46 0.85 -1.37
N PRO A 68 -15.96 -0.05 -2.22
CA PRO A 68 -16.23 0.26 -3.62
C PRO A 68 -17.51 1.10 -3.72
N SER A 69 -17.41 2.39 -3.42
CA SER A 69 -18.46 3.39 -3.66
C SER A 69 -18.61 3.71 -5.15
#